data_AF-A0A0Q3KZY8-F1
#
_entry.id   AF-A0A0Q3KZY8-F1
#
_cell.length_a   1.000
_cell.length_b   1.000
_cell.length_c   1.000
_cell.angle_alpha   90.00
_cell.angle_beta   90.00
_cell.angle_gamma   90.00
#
_symmetry.space_group_name_H-M   'P 1'
#
loop_
_entity.id
_entity.type
_entity.pdbx_description
1 polymer ?
#
loop_
_entity_poly.entity_id
_entity_poly.type
_entity_poly.pdbx_seq_one_letter_code
_entity_poly.pdbx_strand_id
1 'polypeptide(L)'
;MTLHAVESRLERGKRALAQIDGKAGDNVVAALADIAPDFANYLFEFPFGDIYSRPGLDWRAREIATIAALTAMGNASPQLKVHIEAGLNVGLTKDEITETIMQMAVYVGFPAALNGLFAAKEVFAAIVPSEREE
;
A
#
# COMPACT_ATOMS: atom_id res chain seq x y z
N MET A 1 -34.45 17.38 11.10
CA MET A 1 -33.11 17.77 10.62
C MET A 1 -32.14 16.75 11.18
N THR A 2 -31.85 15.70 10.42
CA THR A 2 -31.00 14.60 10.89
C THR A 2 -29.56 15.10 10.88
N LEU A 3 -28.96 15.26 12.06
CA LEU A 3 -27.54 15.52 12.20
C LEU A 3 -26.79 14.31 11.62
N HIS A 4 -26.30 14.41 10.39
CA HIS A 4 -25.29 13.47 9.92
C HIS A 4 -24.03 13.74 10.75
N ALA A 5 -23.70 12.83 11.66
CA ALA A 5 -22.43 12.87 12.37
C ALA A 5 -21.31 12.87 11.31
N VAL A 6 -20.43 13.86 11.38
CA VAL A 6 -19.27 13.96 10.49
C VAL A 6 -18.40 12.72 10.74
N GLU A 7 -18.11 11.96 9.67
CA GLU A 7 -17.25 10.78 9.73
C GLU A 7 -15.89 11.15 10.35
N SER A 8 -15.49 10.45 11.41
CA SER A 8 -14.21 10.72 12.07
C SER A 8 -13.04 10.33 11.15
N ARG A 9 -11.85 10.90 11.39
CA ARG A 9 -10.63 10.51 10.66
C ARG A 9 -10.31 9.03 10.79
N LEU A 10 -10.60 8.42 11.95
CA LEU A 10 -10.40 7.00 12.21
C LEU A 10 -11.35 6.14 11.37
N GLU A 11 -12.64 6.48 11.33
CA GLU A 11 -13.63 5.72 10.55
C GLU A 11 -13.33 5.80 9.05
N ARG A 12 -13.03 7.00 8.56
CA ARG A 12 -12.62 7.22 7.17
C ARG A 12 -11.35 6.44 6.83
N GLY A 13 -10.36 6.45 7.73
CA GLY A 13 -9.09 5.75 7.57
C GLY A 13 -9.25 4.24 7.51
N LYS A 14 -10.02 3.65 8.43
CA LYS A 14 -10.33 2.21 8.42
C LYS A 14 -11.02 1.79 7.13
N ARG A 15 -12.00 2.58 6.67
CA ARG A 15 -12.71 2.32 5.41
C ARG A 15 -11.77 2.37 4.20
N ALA A 16 -10.91 3.37 4.12
CA ALA A 16 -9.94 3.49 3.03
C ALA A 16 -8.91 2.34 3.05
N LEU A 17 -8.35 2.01 4.22
CA LEU A 17 -7.40 0.89 4.37
C LEU A 17 -8.02 -0.43 3.91
N ALA A 18 -9.25 -0.73 4.34
CA ALA A 18 -9.93 -1.97 3.95
C ALA A 18 -10.11 -2.10 2.42
N GLN A 19 -10.27 -0.97 1.73
CA GLN A 19 -10.40 -0.92 0.28
C GLN A 19 -9.06 -0.99 -0.46
N ILE A 20 -7.97 -0.51 0.14
CA ILE A 20 -6.65 -0.40 -0.48
C ILE A 20 -5.78 -1.63 -0.14
N ASP A 21 -5.59 -1.93 1.14
CA ASP A 21 -4.66 -2.96 1.63
C ASP A 21 -5.36 -4.29 1.94
N GLY A 22 -6.69 -4.28 2.12
CA GLY A 22 -7.46 -5.47 2.50
C GLY A 22 -6.85 -6.19 3.72
N LYS A 23 -6.59 -7.50 3.57
CA LYS A 23 -6.01 -8.33 4.64
C LYS A 23 -4.62 -7.90 5.10
N ALA A 24 -3.82 -7.25 4.23
CA ALA A 24 -2.49 -6.78 4.61
C ALA A 24 -2.58 -5.66 5.66
N GLY A 25 -3.59 -4.79 5.54
CA GLY A 25 -3.86 -3.75 6.52
C GLY A 25 -4.23 -4.32 7.90
N ASP A 26 -5.09 -5.34 7.93
CA ASP A 26 -5.47 -6.02 9.18
C ASP A 26 -4.26 -6.65 9.89
N ASN A 27 -3.32 -7.22 9.13
CA ASN A 27 -2.11 -7.83 9.68
C ASN A 27 -1.20 -6.81 10.36
N VAL A 28 -1.05 -5.60 9.80
CA VAL A 28 -0.24 -4.53 10.42
C VAL A 28 -0.83 -4.11 11.76
N VAL A 29 -2.15 -4.03 11.84
CA VAL A 29 -2.88 -3.64 13.07
C VAL A 29 -2.72 -4.70 14.13
N ALA A 30 -2.89 -5.97 13.76
CA ALA A 30 -2.69 -7.10 14.65
C ALA A 30 -1.24 -7.14 15.18
N ALA A 31 -0.25 -6.89 14.32
CA ALA A 31 1.17 -6.88 14.68
C ALA A 31 1.57 -5.71 15.59
N LEU A 32 0.75 -4.66 15.71
CA LEU A 32 1.00 -3.54 16.61
C LEU A 32 0.24 -3.64 17.94
N ALA A 33 -0.72 -4.56 18.07
CA ALA A 33 -1.64 -4.61 19.19
C ALA A 33 -0.95 -4.89 20.54
N ASP A 34 0.13 -5.67 20.54
CA ASP A 34 0.88 -6.08 21.73
C ASP A 34 2.03 -5.13 22.11
N ILE A 35 2.52 -4.33 21.15
CA ILE A 35 3.65 -3.41 21.35
C ILE A 35 3.26 -1.94 21.44
N ALA A 36 2.34 -1.48 20.59
CA ALA A 36 2.00 -0.06 20.44
C ALA A 36 0.58 0.12 19.84
N PRO A 37 -0.49 -0.26 20.57
CA PRO A 37 -1.86 -0.23 20.05
C PRO A 37 -2.31 1.17 19.59
N ASP A 38 -1.85 2.23 20.24
CA ASP A 38 -2.17 3.60 19.84
C ASP A 38 -1.48 4.01 18.53
N PHE A 39 -0.35 3.37 18.20
CA PHE A 39 0.36 3.65 16.95
C PHE A 39 -0.39 3.12 15.73
N ALA A 40 -1.13 2.01 15.89
CA ALA A 40 -2.06 1.53 14.86
C ALA A 40 -3.14 2.58 14.55
N ASN A 41 -3.60 3.33 15.56
CA ASN A 41 -4.54 4.45 15.34
C ASN A 41 -3.94 5.54 14.45
N TYR A 42 -2.67 5.91 14.66
CA TYR A 42 -2.02 6.92 13.80
C TYR A 42 -1.93 6.49 12.33
N LEU A 43 -1.72 5.20 12.07
CA LEU A 43 -1.71 4.66 10.70
C LEU A 43 -3.05 4.81 10.01
N PHE A 44 -4.17 4.58 10.72
CA PHE A 44 -5.49 4.78 10.13
C PHE A 44 -5.80 6.27 9.94
N GLU A 45 -5.60 7.05 10.99
CA GLU A 45 -6.12 8.41 11.05
C GLU A 45 -5.42 9.33 10.04
N PHE A 46 -4.09 9.26 9.95
CA PHE A 46 -3.33 10.22 9.15
C PHE A 46 -3.10 9.76 7.70
N PRO A 47 -2.34 8.68 7.41
CA PRO A 47 -2.18 8.20 6.03
C PRO A 47 -3.51 7.96 5.33
N PHE A 48 -4.37 7.09 5.88
CA PHE A 48 -5.59 6.68 5.19
C PHE A 48 -6.73 7.70 5.36
N GLY A 49 -6.92 8.19 6.58
CA GLY A 49 -7.97 9.16 6.90
C GLY A 49 -7.73 10.52 6.28
N ASP A 50 -6.50 11.04 6.28
CA ASP A 50 -6.25 12.43 5.90
C ASP A 50 -5.49 12.61 4.58
N ILE A 51 -4.69 11.63 4.13
CA ILE A 51 -3.88 11.76 2.90
C ILE A 51 -4.48 10.99 1.72
N TYR A 52 -4.71 9.68 1.86
CA TYR A 52 -5.26 8.82 0.78
C TYR A 52 -6.72 9.15 0.45
N SER A 53 -7.47 9.64 1.44
CA SER A 53 -8.88 10.04 1.25
C SER A 53 -9.05 11.41 0.57
N ARG A 54 -7.97 12.15 0.27
CA ARG A 54 -8.07 13.45 -0.39
C ARG A 54 -8.46 13.30 -1.86
N PRO A 55 -9.28 14.20 -2.42
CA PRO A 55 -9.49 14.25 -3.86
C PRO A 55 -8.21 14.70 -4.58
N GLY A 56 -8.12 14.42 -5.87
CA GLY A 56 -7.05 14.89 -6.76
C GLY A 56 -6.18 13.79 -7.35
N LEU A 57 -5.94 12.71 -6.61
CA LEU A 57 -5.30 11.48 -7.11
C LEU A 57 -6.13 10.27 -6.71
N ASP A 58 -6.33 9.36 -7.66
CA ASP A 58 -6.93 8.06 -7.40
C ASP A 58 -5.94 7.15 -6.64
N TRP A 59 -6.43 6.00 -6.18
CA TRP A 59 -5.57 5.09 -5.40
C TRP A 59 -4.46 4.46 -6.23
N ARG A 60 -4.70 4.22 -7.54
CA ARG A 60 -3.66 3.73 -8.45
C ARG A 60 -2.45 4.67 -8.48
N ALA A 61 -2.68 5.97 -8.68
CA ALA A 61 -1.62 6.96 -8.71
C ALA A 61 -0.91 7.10 -7.36
N ARG A 62 -1.65 6.94 -6.24
CA ARG A 62 -1.07 6.97 -4.89
C ARG A 62 -0.18 5.77 -4.63
N GLU A 63 -0.59 4.57 -5.01
CA GLU A 63 0.24 3.37 -4.87
C GLU A 63 1.48 3.42 -5.79
N ILE A 64 1.37 3.95 -7.01
CA ILE A 64 2.55 4.21 -7.86
C ILE A 64 3.55 5.12 -7.12
N ALA A 65 3.08 6.22 -6.53
CA ALA A 65 3.95 7.13 -5.79
C ALA A 65 4.59 6.46 -4.55
N THR A 66 3.83 5.66 -3.82
CA THR A 66 4.33 4.95 -2.63
C THR A 66 5.34 3.86 -2.99
N ILE A 67 5.06 3.04 -4.02
CA ILE A 67 5.99 2.01 -4.52
C ILE A 67 7.29 2.65 -5.00
N ALA A 68 7.21 3.75 -5.74
CA ALA A 68 8.38 4.51 -6.18
C ALA A 68 9.20 5.02 -4.98
N ALA A 69 8.55 5.63 -3.99
CA ALA A 69 9.21 6.16 -2.80
C ALA A 69 9.88 5.05 -1.97
N LEU A 70 9.19 3.94 -1.71
CA LEU A 70 9.72 2.81 -0.94
C LEU A 70 10.87 2.11 -1.66
N THR A 71 10.78 1.98 -2.99
CA THR A 71 11.90 1.52 -3.82
C THR A 71 13.09 2.46 -3.69
N ALA A 72 12.85 3.77 -3.78
CA ALA A 72 13.89 4.80 -3.66
C ALA A 72 14.61 4.78 -2.30
N MET A 73 13.90 4.49 -1.20
CA MET A 73 14.52 4.34 0.12
C MET A 73 15.45 3.11 0.21
N GLY A 74 15.18 2.06 -0.57
CA GLY A 74 16.06 0.89 -0.74
C GLY A 74 16.19 -0.05 0.48
N ASN A 75 15.60 0.29 1.63
CA ASN A 75 15.73 -0.43 2.89
C ASN A 75 14.40 -0.82 3.57
N ALA A 76 13.26 -0.47 2.97
CA ALA A 76 11.91 -0.73 3.52
C ALA A 76 11.20 -1.86 2.76
N SER A 77 11.89 -2.98 2.55
CA SER A 77 11.36 -4.13 1.79
C SER A 77 10.01 -4.65 2.33
N PRO A 78 9.78 -4.79 3.66
CA PRO A 78 8.48 -5.24 4.17
C PRO A 78 7.33 -4.32 3.76
N GLN A 79 7.53 -3.00 3.85
CA GLN A 79 6.52 -2.01 3.47
C GLN A 79 6.32 -1.98 1.96
N LEU A 80 7.41 -2.11 1.18
CA LEU A 80 7.31 -2.17 -0.28
C LEU A 80 6.44 -3.35 -0.73
N LYS A 81 6.58 -4.53 -0.11
CA LYS A 81 5.75 -5.69 -0.43
C LYS A 81 4.27 -5.44 -0.14
N VAL A 82 3.95 -4.85 1.02
CA VAL A 82 2.58 -4.46 1.37
C VAL A 82 1.99 -3.54 0.30
N HIS A 83 2.73 -2.52 -0.13
CA HIS A 83 2.22 -1.57 -1.14
C HIS A 83 2.21 -2.14 -2.57
N ILE A 84 3.01 -3.15 -2.88
CA ILE A 84 2.89 -3.89 -4.14
C ILE A 84 1.58 -4.70 -4.14
N GLU A 85 1.23 -5.36 -3.03
CA GLU A 85 -0.04 -6.06 -2.87
C GLU A 85 -1.22 -5.07 -2.95
N ALA A 86 -1.14 -3.95 -2.25
CA ALA A 86 -2.12 -2.87 -2.29
C ALA A 86 -2.30 -2.32 -3.72
N GLY A 87 -1.20 -2.08 -4.42
CA GLY A 87 -1.16 -1.66 -5.82
C GLY A 87 -1.96 -2.59 -6.71
N LEU A 88 -1.75 -3.91 -6.59
CA LEU A 88 -2.51 -4.92 -7.32
C LEU A 88 -4.00 -4.91 -6.94
N ASN A 89 -4.32 -4.75 -5.65
CA ASN A 89 -5.70 -4.70 -5.16
C ASN A 89 -6.46 -3.48 -5.69
N VAL A 90 -5.81 -2.33 -5.83
CA VAL A 90 -6.38 -1.12 -6.47
C VAL A 90 -6.27 -1.14 -8.00
N GLY A 91 -5.84 -2.26 -8.56
CA GLY A 91 -5.93 -2.59 -9.99
C GLY A 91 -4.66 -2.36 -10.80
N LEU A 92 -3.53 -1.97 -10.20
CA LEU A 92 -2.27 -1.90 -10.95
C LEU A 92 -1.91 -3.27 -11.53
N THR A 93 -1.32 -3.31 -12.71
CA THR A 93 -0.82 -4.55 -13.28
C THR A 93 0.59 -4.85 -12.77
N LYS A 94 1.02 -6.13 -12.89
CA LYS A 94 2.41 -6.52 -12.59
C LYS A 94 3.41 -5.72 -13.44
N ASP A 95 3.04 -5.38 -14.67
CA ASP A 95 3.85 -4.58 -15.58
C ASP A 95 3.95 -3.11 -15.13
N GLU A 96 2.83 -2.48 -14.74
CA GLU A 96 2.84 -1.10 -14.23
C GLU A 96 3.71 -0.94 -12.97
N ILE A 97 3.66 -1.93 -12.08
CA ILE A 97 4.50 -1.97 -10.87
C ILE A 97 5.97 -2.15 -11.26
N THR A 98 6.26 -3.08 -12.18
CA THR A 98 7.62 -3.37 -12.64
C THR A 98 8.25 -2.15 -13.32
N GLU A 99 7.51 -1.47 -14.20
CA GLU A 99 7.93 -0.23 -14.87
C GLU A 99 8.21 0.89 -13.86
N THR A 100 7.34 1.06 -12.86
CA THR A 100 7.54 2.04 -11.77
C THR A 100 8.86 1.79 -11.03
N ILE A 101 9.15 0.54 -10.67
CA ILE A 101 10.37 0.16 -9.97
C ILE A 101 11.61 0.29 -10.87
N MET A 102 11.52 -0.13 -12.13
CA MET A 102 12.61 0.00 -13.11
C MET A 102 12.98 1.46 -13.33
N GLN A 103 12.00 2.36 -13.42
CA GLN A 103 12.24 3.79 -13.56
C GLN A 103 13.06 4.36 -12.40
N MET A 104 12.95 3.79 -11.19
CA MET A 104 13.74 4.25 -10.03
C MET A 104 15.24 4.04 -10.21
N ALA A 105 15.69 3.13 -11.07
CA ALA A 105 17.11 2.98 -11.39
C ALA A 105 17.73 4.28 -11.93
N VAL A 106 16.94 5.13 -12.59
CA VAL A 106 17.37 6.44 -13.10
C VAL A 106 17.67 7.44 -11.98
N TYR A 107 16.88 7.40 -10.89
CA TYR A 107 16.95 8.42 -9.84
C TYR A 107 17.80 8.00 -8.64
N VAL A 108 17.80 6.71 -8.30
CA VAL A 108 18.47 6.18 -7.09
C VAL A 108 19.44 5.02 -7.38
N GLY A 109 19.64 4.68 -8.66
CA GLY A 109 20.58 3.67 -9.09
C GLY A 109 20.05 2.23 -9.03
N PHE A 110 20.80 1.33 -9.68
CA PHE A 110 20.44 -0.07 -9.83
C PHE A 110 20.28 -0.85 -8.52
N PRO A 111 21.09 -0.65 -7.46
CA PRO A 111 20.94 -1.44 -6.23
C PRO A 111 19.54 -1.33 -5.60
N ALA A 112 19.01 -0.10 -5.51
CA ALA A 112 17.68 0.14 -4.96
C ALA A 112 16.56 -0.44 -5.85
N ALA A 113 16.67 -0.26 -7.17
CA ALA A 113 15.73 -0.84 -8.13
C ALA A 113 15.74 -2.38 -8.11
N LEU A 114 16.93 -3.01 -8.03
CA LEU A 114 17.04 -4.47 -7.93
C LEU A 114 16.40 -5.02 -6.66
N ASN A 115 16.62 -4.36 -5.51
CA ASN A 115 15.95 -4.73 -4.27
C ASN A 115 14.42 -4.66 -4.42
N GLY A 116 13.92 -3.62 -5.09
CA GLY A 116 12.49 -3.49 -5.39
C GLY A 116 11.96 -4.57 -6.32
N LEU A 117 12.70 -4.90 -7.39
CA LEU A 117 12.31 -5.94 -8.34
C LEU A 117 12.28 -7.33 -7.69
N PHE A 118 13.21 -7.63 -6.79
CA PHE A 118 13.18 -8.89 -6.02
C PHE A 118 11.99 -8.93 -5.07
N ALA A 119 11.67 -7.82 -4.39
CA ALA A 119 10.46 -7.74 -3.57
C ALA A 119 9.19 -7.96 -4.41
N ALA A 120 9.07 -7.35 -5.59
CA ALA A 120 7.96 -7.54 -6.50
C ALA A 120 7.85 -9.00 -6.97
N LYS A 121 8.98 -9.63 -7.33
CA LYS A 121 9.02 -11.05 -7.72
C LYS A 121 8.47 -11.95 -6.62
N GLU A 122 8.82 -11.72 -5.36
CA GLU A 122 8.31 -12.49 -4.23
C GLU A 122 6.79 -12.36 -4.08
N VAL A 123 6.27 -11.13 -4.13
CA VAL A 123 4.82 -10.87 -4.04
C VAL A 123 4.08 -11.53 -5.22
N PHE A 124 4.59 -11.37 -6.44
CA PHE A 124 3.96 -11.92 -7.64
C PHE A 124 3.91 -13.45 -7.66
N ALA A 125 4.84 -14.12 -6.97
CA ALA A 125 4.88 -15.56 -6.82
C ALA A 125 3.93 -16.06 -5.71
N ALA A 126 3.71 -15.26 -4.66
CA ALA A 126 2.76 -15.56 -3.60
C ALA A 126 1.29 -15.46 -4.09
N ILE A 127 1.04 -14.61 -5.09
CA ILE A 127 -0.25 -14.50 -5.76
C ILE A 127 -0.34 -15.59 -6.85
N VAL A 128 -0.50 -16.85 -6.40
CA VAL A 128 -0.93 -17.95 -7.27
C VAL A 128 -2.40 -17.66 -7.65
N PRO A 129 -2.80 -17.78 -8.93
CA PRO A 129 -4.21 -17.62 -9.29
C PRO A 129 -5.03 -18.60 -8.46
N SER A 130 -5.99 -18.11 -7.67
CA SER A 130 -7.12 -18.96 -7.30
C SER A 130 -7.67 -19.48 -8.61
N GLU A 131 -7.76 -20.81 -8.75
CA GLU A 131 -8.42 -21.50 -9.83
C GLU A 131 -9.66 -20.68 -10.23
N ARG A 132 -9.61 -20.06 -11.41
CA ARG A 132 -10.80 -19.41 -11.95
C ARG A 132 -11.73 -20.55 -12.27
N GLU A 133 -12.81 -20.65 -11.50
CA GLU A 133 -13.93 -21.54 -11.79
C GLU A 133 -14.27 -21.41 -13.29
N GLU A 134 -14.28 -22.55 -13.94
CA GLU A 134 -14.59 -22.75 -15.37
C GLU A 134 -15.99 -22.24 -15.75
#